data_AF-A0A8C3TJB9-F1
#
_entry.id   AF-A0A8C3TJB9-F1
#
_cell.length_a   1.000
_cell.length_b   1.000
_cell.length_c   1.000
_cell.angle_alpha   90.00
_cell.angle_beta   90.00
_cell.angle_gamma   90.00
#
_symmetry.space_group_name_H-M   'P 1'
#
loop_
_entity.id
_entity.type
_entity.pdbx_description
1 polymer ?
#
loop_
_entity_poly.entity_id
_entity_poly.type
_entity_poly.pdbx_seq_one_letter_code
_entity_poly.pdbx_strand_id
1 'polypeptide(L)'
;LASLGRTLEQMQQGSLMRKVKSKSWKKQRYLELQDDCMTVWHKSKKTGHTKYTFSISDVETVREGHQSEVLQSLAEEFPPEHCFTVVFHGRRGNLDLIAGSPEEAQCWVRGLRRLVEIVTKMDQQEWICDWFQKADKNRDGRMSFKEVRQLLKMMNMDMNEDHALWLFQMADRSASGTLEGEEFVLFYKALTQRDEVLGVFRAFSRDGKKLTLLEFVDFLQQEQLERENTQELAMELMARYEPSETARARHVLSVDGFLLYLRSPEGSIFNPAHGTLYQDMTQPLCHYFISSSHNTYLLEDQLRGQSSIEGYIRIIESQGWKGPQEIGGPVGEGLARLGSHHLRLPPGNAFARHNAGQLTRIYPSGLRTDSSNYDPQEMWNVGCQLVALNVQTAGAEMDLSDGLFRQNGRCGYVLKPAFLRDAGTAFDPDDPRSRAEGGPWRLAIQVISGQQLPKVANSKPSAIVDPLVRVEIHGVPADQARRETQYVENNGFNPSWGETLPFKVHVPELALVRFVVEDYDKASRNDFVAQFTLPFASLKSGYRHVHLLSKDGTAIPPSSLFVHVQITELPRPE
;
A
#
# COMPACT_ATOMS: atom_id res chain seq x y z
N LEU A 1 -21.70 -16.91 17.44
CA LEU A 1 -22.49 -15.71 17.05
C LEU A 1 -23.03 -14.96 18.27
N ALA A 2 -23.82 -15.58 19.16
CA ALA A 2 -24.35 -14.90 20.37
C ALA A 2 -23.29 -14.37 21.36
N SER A 3 -22.12 -15.02 21.46
CA SER A 3 -21.01 -14.53 22.30
C SER A 3 -20.25 -13.34 21.68
N LEU A 4 -20.29 -13.20 20.35
CA LEU A 4 -19.59 -12.13 19.64
C LEU A 4 -20.37 -10.82 19.71
N GLY A 5 -21.70 -10.87 19.52
CA GLY A 5 -22.57 -9.69 19.66
C GLY A 5 -22.39 -8.99 21.01
N ARG A 6 -22.37 -9.77 22.11
CA ARG A 6 -22.09 -9.22 23.45
C ARG A 6 -20.70 -8.60 23.60
N THR A 7 -19.69 -9.15 22.93
CA THR A 7 -18.32 -8.59 22.94
C THR A 7 -18.27 -7.26 22.20
N LEU A 8 -18.88 -7.18 21.03
CA LEU A 8 -18.90 -5.96 20.23
C LEU A 8 -19.71 -4.85 20.92
N GLU A 9 -20.86 -5.19 21.49
CA GLU A 9 -21.66 -4.25 22.31
C GLU A 9 -20.86 -3.67 23.48
N GLN A 10 -20.06 -4.50 24.16
CA GLN A 10 -19.19 -4.03 25.25
C GLN A 10 -18.07 -3.11 24.75
N MET A 11 -17.45 -3.43 23.60
CA MET A 11 -16.45 -2.56 22.99
C MET A 11 -17.05 -1.23 22.51
N GLN A 12 -18.31 -1.24 22.04
CA GLN A 12 -19.06 -0.05 21.61
C GLN A 12 -19.49 0.84 22.79
N GLN A 13 -19.81 0.24 23.94
CA GLN A 13 -20.02 1.00 25.18
C GLN A 13 -18.73 1.73 25.60
N GLY A 14 -17.58 1.14 25.27
CA GLY A 14 -16.25 1.70 25.48
C GLY A 14 -15.67 1.41 26.86
N SER A 15 -14.35 1.44 26.91
CA SER A 15 -13.52 0.97 28.01
C SER A 15 -12.47 2.00 28.41
N LEU A 16 -12.28 2.18 29.72
CA LEU A 16 -11.24 3.07 30.24
C LEU A 16 -9.96 2.28 30.51
N MET A 17 -8.98 2.43 29.62
CA MET A 17 -7.71 1.70 29.70
C MET A 17 -6.54 2.64 29.96
N ARG A 18 -5.40 2.12 30.43
CA ARG A 18 -4.15 2.88 30.47
C ARG A 18 -3.38 2.62 29.19
N LYS A 19 -3.15 3.67 28.39
CA LYS A 19 -2.13 3.65 27.34
C LYS A 19 -0.77 3.78 27.99
N VAL A 20 0.12 2.87 27.63
CA VAL A 20 1.51 2.87 28.07
C VAL A 20 2.39 3.29 26.90
N LYS A 21 3.40 4.13 27.19
CA LYS A 21 4.50 4.42 26.26
C LYS A 21 5.85 4.10 26.88
N SER A 22 5.95 4.15 28.20
CA SER A 22 7.17 3.84 28.95
C SER A 22 6.83 3.53 30.41
N LYS A 23 7.81 3.12 31.21
CA LYS A 23 7.64 2.88 32.65
C LYS A 23 7.09 4.10 33.40
N SER A 24 7.47 5.31 32.98
CA SER A 24 7.03 6.58 33.57
C SER A 24 5.80 7.18 32.88
N TRP A 25 5.55 6.88 31.61
CA TRP A 25 4.41 7.40 30.86
C TRP A 25 3.28 6.38 30.77
N LYS A 26 2.28 6.57 31.64
CA LYS A 26 1.02 5.82 31.68
C LYS A 26 -0.12 6.82 31.76
N LYS A 27 -1.04 6.81 30.79
CA LYS A 27 -2.18 7.74 30.79
C LYS A 27 -3.48 7.01 30.51
N GLN A 28 -4.53 7.37 31.25
CA GLN A 28 -5.87 6.86 30.99
C GLN A 28 -6.41 7.36 29.66
N ARG A 29 -7.08 6.45 28.96
CA ARG A 29 -7.61 6.61 27.62
C ARG A 29 -8.91 5.86 27.51
N TYR A 30 -9.89 6.49 26.92
CA TYR A 30 -11.18 5.87 26.63
C TYR A 30 -11.10 5.29 25.23
N LEU A 31 -11.19 3.96 25.14
CA LEU A 31 -11.25 3.24 23.89
C LEU A 31 -12.69 2.86 23.60
N GLU A 32 -13.15 3.06 22.37
CA GLU A 32 -14.55 2.87 22.00
C GLU A 32 -14.60 2.40 20.55
N LEU A 33 -15.10 1.18 20.34
CA LEU A 33 -15.41 0.69 18.99
C LEU A 33 -16.61 1.49 18.48
N GLN A 34 -16.53 2.01 17.28
CA GLN A 34 -17.65 2.74 16.70
C GLN A 34 -18.72 1.78 16.19
N ASP A 35 -19.92 2.31 15.93
CA ASP A 35 -21.04 1.53 15.40
C ASP A 35 -20.68 0.83 14.08
N ASP A 36 -19.71 1.37 13.34
CA ASP A 36 -19.16 0.79 12.11
C ASP A 36 -18.38 -0.52 12.30
N CYS A 37 -18.10 -0.94 13.53
CA CYS A 37 -17.27 -2.10 13.87
C CYS A 37 -15.88 -2.11 13.18
N MET A 38 -15.44 -0.97 12.65
CA MET A 38 -14.25 -0.80 11.83
C MET A 38 -13.32 0.26 12.39
N THR A 39 -13.84 1.23 13.14
CA THR A 39 -13.07 2.32 13.70
C THR A 39 -13.02 2.21 15.21
N VAL A 40 -11.82 2.26 15.78
CA VAL A 40 -11.64 2.39 17.23
C VAL A 40 -11.22 3.81 17.55
N TRP A 41 -12.00 4.48 18.39
CA TRP A 41 -11.67 5.77 18.96
C TRP A 41 -10.79 5.60 20.19
N HIS A 42 -9.86 6.53 20.35
CA HIS A 42 -8.99 6.63 21.52
C HIS A 42 -8.97 8.09 21.99
N LYS A 43 -9.66 8.38 23.09
CA LYS A 43 -9.81 9.75 23.65
C LYS A 43 -9.06 9.91 24.95
N SER A 44 -8.56 11.12 25.21
CA SER A 44 -7.87 11.46 26.47
C SER A 44 -8.80 11.44 27.70
N LYS A 45 -10.08 11.79 27.51
CA LYS A 45 -11.19 11.73 28.48
C LYS A 45 -12.51 11.52 27.74
N LYS A 46 -13.55 11.03 28.43
CA LYS A 46 -14.90 10.79 27.87
C LYS A 46 -15.53 12.02 27.22
N THR A 47 -15.13 13.22 27.62
CA THR A 47 -15.65 14.53 27.17
C THR A 47 -14.65 15.39 26.37
N GLY A 48 -13.50 14.84 25.94
CA GLY A 48 -12.44 15.61 25.26
C GLY A 48 -12.59 15.74 23.73
N HIS A 49 -12.11 16.85 23.16
CA HIS A 49 -12.21 17.18 21.72
C HIS A 49 -11.13 16.56 20.82
N THR A 50 -9.97 16.16 21.34
CA THR A 50 -8.90 15.54 20.53
C THR A 50 -9.12 14.03 20.41
N LYS A 51 -9.47 13.59 19.20
CA LYS A 51 -9.74 12.19 18.86
C LYS A 51 -8.56 11.61 18.08
N TYR A 52 -7.96 10.54 18.60
CA TYR A 52 -7.08 9.69 17.81
C TYR A 52 -7.85 8.44 17.40
N THR A 53 -7.69 7.99 16.16
CA THR A 53 -8.45 6.86 15.61
C THR A 53 -7.50 5.85 14.95
N PHE A 54 -7.95 4.60 14.88
CA PHE A 54 -7.35 3.59 14.02
C PHE A 54 -8.45 2.71 13.43
N SER A 55 -8.21 2.22 12.22
CA SER A 55 -9.09 1.24 11.58
C SER A 55 -8.71 -0.17 12.01
N ILE A 56 -9.68 -1.09 12.08
CA ILE A 56 -9.43 -2.52 12.24
C ILE A 56 -8.55 -3.05 11.10
N SER A 57 -8.67 -2.48 9.90
CA SER A 57 -7.79 -2.83 8.76
C SER A 57 -6.31 -2.49 9.00
N ASP A 58 -6.02 -1.56 9.91
CA ASP A 58 -4.64 -1.17 10.24
C ASP A 58 -3.98 -2.19 11.20
N VAL A 59 -4.77 -3.06 11.83
CA VAL A 59 -4.31 -3.97 12.88
C VAL A 59 -3.78 -5.26 12.25
N GLU A 60 -2.49 -5.50 12.43
CA GLU A 60 -1.83 -6.74 12.01
C GLU A 60 -2.18 -7.90 12.93
N THR A 61 -2.03 -7.66 14.24
CA THR A 61 -2.27 -8.69 15.25
C THR A 61 -2.48 -8.06 16.62
N VAL A 62 -2.98 -8.86 17.56
CA VAL A 62 -3.13 -8.48 18.96
C VAL A 62 -2.34 -9.47 19.81
N ARG A 63 -1.29 -8.98 20.46
CA ARG A 63 -0.40 -9.73 21.36
C ARG A 63 -0.93 -9.64 22.80
N GLU A 64 -1.00 -10.75 23.51
CA GLU A 64 -1.54 -10.82 24.88
C GLU A 64 -0.43 -10.74 25.93
N GLY A 65 -0.74 -10.18 27.09
CA GLY A 65 0.17 -10.10 28.21
C GLY A 65 1.37 -9.20 27.97
N HIS A 66 2.50 -9.62 28.52
CA HIS A 66 3.77 -8.89 28.51
C HIS A 66 4.61 -9.18 27.26
N GLN A 67 3.95 -9.30 26.10
CA GLN A 67 4.60 -9.64 24.83
C GLN A 67 5.23 -8.43 24.12
N SER A 68 5.04 -7.22 24.62
CA SER A 68 5.81 -6.04 24.20
C SER A 68 6.85 -5.67 25.25
N GLU A 69 7.97 -5.10 24.83
CA GLU A 69 9.07 -4.66 25.72
C GLU A 69 8.56 -3.69 26.80
N VAL A 70 7.69 -2.76 26.41
CA VAL A 70 7.10 -1.77 27.31
C VAL A 70 6.28 -2.45 28.40
N LEU A 71 5.43 -3.42 28.05
CA LEU A 71 4.62 -4.16 29.02
C LEU A 71 5.45 -5.16 29.83
N GLN A 72 6.50 -5.75 29.26
CA GLN A 72 7.45 -6.59 29.99
C GLN A 72 8.19 -5.81 31.08
N SER A 73 8.56 -4.55 30.82
CA SER A 73 9.15 -3.67 31.83
C SER A 73 8.22 -3.34 33.01
N LEU A 74 6.93 -3.66 32.86
CA LEU A 74 5.86 -3.44 33.84
C LEU A 74 5.31 -4.72 34.45
N ALA A 75 5.94 -5.88 34.19
CA ALA A 75 5.43 -7.17 34.64
C ALA A 75 5.32 -7.31 36.17
N GLU A 76 6.12 -6.55 36.93
CA GLU A 76 6.03 -6.49 38.40
C GLU A 76 4.89 -5.58 38.89
N GLU A 77 4.45 -4.63 38.07
CA GLU A 77 3.41 -3.65 38.43
C GLU A 77 2.00 -4.09 38.03
N PHE A 78 1.87 -4.84 36.93
CA PHE A 78 0.58 -5.25 36.38
C PHE A 78 0.57 -6.73 36.00
N PRO A 79 -0.52 -7.46 36.27
CA PRO A 79 -0.65 -8.85 35.85
C PRO A 79 -0.75 -8.96 34.31
N PRO A 80 -0.21 -10.03 33.69
CA PRO A 80 -0.27 -10.21 32.24
C PRO A 80 -1.71 -10.30 31.73
N GLU A 81 -2.65 -10.84 32.50
CA GLU A 81 -4.05 -10.97 32.11
C GLU A 81 -4.78 -9.63 31.92
N HIS A 82 -4.23 -8.50 32.41
CA HIS A 82 -4.75 -7.16 32.16
C HIS A 82 -4.12 -6.48 30.93
N CYS A 83 -3.04 -7.05 30.40
CA CYS A 83 -2.16 -6.41 29.45
C CYS A 83 -2.37 -6.96 28.05
N PHE A 84 -2.37 -6.09 27.04
CA PHE A 84 -2.33 -6.50 25.63
C PHE A 84 -1.74 -5.39 24.77
N THR A 85 -1.21 -5.77 23.61
CA THR A 85 -0.62 -4.87 22.62
C THR A 85 -1.38 -5.01 21.31
N VAL A 86 -1.86 -3.89 20.77
CA VAL A 86 -2.35 -3.83 19.40
C VAL A 86 -1.17 -3.51 18.49
N VAL A 87 -0.82 -4.46 17.63
CA VAL A 87 0.25 -4.33 16.65
C VAL A 87 -0.37 -3.90 15.33
N PHE A 88 0.12 -2.80 14.79
CA PHE A 88 -0.36 -2.26 13.52
C PHE A 88 0.54 -2.73 12.38
N HIS A 89 -0.02 -2.85 11.18
CA HIS A 89 0.74 -3.01 9.96
C HIS A 89 1.63 -1.78 9.71
N GLY A 90 2.72 -1.99 8.96
CA GLY A 90 3.63 -0.94 8.52
C GLY A 90 4.49 -0.38 9.65
N ARG A 91 4.82 0.92 9.58
CA ARG A 91 5.77 1.56 10.51
C ARG A 91 5.11 2.19 11.74
N ARG A 92 3.78 2.15 11.82
CA ARG A 92 3.03 2.72 12.94
C ARG A 92 3.43 2.09 14.28
N GLY A 93 3.69 2.90 15.31
CA GLY A 93 4.05 2.41 16.65
C GLY A 93 2.96 1.56 17.31
N ASN A 94 3.35 0.53 18.06
CA ASN A 94 2.44 -0.36 18.79
C ASN A 94 1.59 0.43 19.80
N LEU A 95 0.42 -0.09 20.12
CA LEU A 95 -0.45 0.45 21.17
C LEU A 95 -0.52 -0.52 22.34
N ASP A 96 0.28 -0.23 23.37
CA ASP A 96 0.30 -0.96 24.64
C ASP A 96 -0.81 -0.48 25.57
N LEU A 97 -1.63 -1.42 26.04
CA LEU A 97 -2.82 -1.16 26.84
C LEU A 97 -2.87 -2.04 28.09
N ILE A 98 -3.34 -1.44 29.17
CA ILE A 98 -3.66 -2.12 30.43
C ILE A 98 -5.14 -1.86 30.74
N ALA A 99 -5.94 -2.92 30.79
CA ALA A 99 -7.37 -2.88 31.08
C ALA A 99 -7.65 -2.79 32.60
N GLY A 100 -8.88 -2.38 32.95
CA GLY A 100 -9.33 -2.32 34.33
C GLY A 100 -9.52 -3.70 34.96
N SER A 101 -9.87 -4.71 34.15
CA SER A 101 -10.02 -6.10 34.58
C SER A 101 -9.52 -7.09 33.52
N PRO A 102 -9.24 -8.36 33.90
CA PRO A 102 -8.89 -9.41 32.95
C PRO A 102 -9.98 -9.69 31.91
N GLU A 103 -11.24 -9.59 32.32
CA GLU A 103 -12.39 -9.80 31.45
C GLU A 103 -12.48 -8.71 30.39
N GLU A 104 -12.17 -7.46 30.75
CA GLU A 104 -12.14 -6.33 29.83
C GLU A 104 -11.00 -6.49 28.81
N ALA A 105 -9.81 -6.90 29.26
CA ALA A 105 -8.69 -7.21 28.36
C ALA A 105 -9.05 -8.34 27.37
N GLN A 106 -9.59 -9.45 27.87
CA GLN A 106 -10.02 -10.58 27.03
C GLN A 106 -11.14 -10.20 26.06
N CYS A 107 -12.08 -9.35 26.49
CA CYS A 107 -13.14 -8.85 25.63
C CYS A 107 -12.57 -8.11 24.42
N TRP A 108 -11.65 -7.16 24.66
CA TRP A 108 -11.02 -6.39 23.60
C TRP A 108 -10.11 -7.22 22.70
N VAL A 109 -9.29 -8.12 23.26
CA VAL A 109 -8.43 -9.02 22.49
C VAL A 109 -9.26 -9.91 21.56
N ARG A 110 -10.31 -10.54 22.09
CA ARG A 110 -11.19 -11.42 21.31
C ARG A 110 -11.94 -10.65 20.23
N GLY A 111 -12.47 -9.48 20.57
CA GLY A 111 -13.21 -8.64 19.64
C GLY A 111 -12.34 -8.13 18.50
N LEU A 112 -11.16 -7.56 18.80
CA LEU A 112 -10.23 -7.07 17.79
C LEU A 112 -9.76 -8.20 16.86
N ARG A 113 -9.32 -9.35 17.39
CA ARG A 113 -8.90 -10.49 16.55
C ARG A 113 -10.01 -10.95 15.61
N ARG A 114 -11.24 -11.03 16.12
CA ARG A 114 -12.37 -11.46 15.30
C ARG A 114 -12.75 -10.43 14.26
N LEU A 115 -12.70 -9.13 14.58
CA LEU A 115 -12.93 -8.07 13.61
C LEU A 115 -11.86 -8.09 12.51
N VAL A 116 -10.58 -8.28 12.84
CA VAL A 116 -9.50 -8.46 11.85
C VAL A 116 -9.76 -9.68 10.96
N GLU A 117 -10.17 -10.82 11.55
CA GLU A 117 -10.51 -12.03 10.78
C GLU A 117 -11.72 -11.85 9.87
N ILE A 118 -12.72 -11.07 10.30
CA ILE A 118 -13.90 -10.75 9.49
C ILE A 118 -13.51 -9.84 8.34
N VAL A 119 -12.80 -8.74 8.60
CA VAL A 119 -12.34 -7.79 7.58
C VAL A 119 -11.48 -8.47 6.51
N THR A 120 -10.68 -9.45 6.90
CA THR A 120 -9.85 -10.23 5.97
C THR A 120 -10.62 -11.27 5.15
N LYS A 121 -11.86 -11.62 5.53
CA LYS A 121 -12.68 -12.67 4.88
C LYS A 121 -13.99 -12.17 4.27
N MET A 122 -14.37 -10.91 4.49
CA MET A 122 -15.68 -10.39 4.05
C MET A 122 -15.82 -10.31 2.53
N ASP A 123 -16.99 -10.74 2.05
CA ASP A 123 -17.45 -10.62 0.66
C ASP A 123 -18.08 -9.23 0.40
N GLN A 124 -18.12 -8.79 -0.87
CA GLN A 124 -18.58 -7.45 -1.25
C GLN A 124 -20.03 -7.15 -0.85
N GLN A 125 -20.88 -8.18 -0.68
CA GLN A 125 -22.31 -8.00 -0.38
C GLN A 125 -22.60 -7.70 1.10
N GLU A 126 -21.82 -8.24 2.04
CA GLU A 126 -21.95 -7.91 3.47
C GLU A 126 -21.48 -6.48 3.78
N TRP A 127 -20.51 -5.97 3.00
CA TRP A 127 -20.00 -4.60 3.12
C TRP A 127 -20.99 -3.54 2.60
N ILE A 128 -21.80 -3.87 1.58
CA ILE A 128 -22.86 -2.97 1.09
C ILE A 128 -23.92 -2.76 2.19
N CYS A 129 -24.28 -3.81 2.92
CA CYS A 129 -25.20 -3.71 4.05
C CYS A 129 -24.68 -2.79 5.17
N ASP A 130 -23.37 -2.75 5.41
CA ASP A 130 -22.76 -1.85 6.39
C ASP A 130 -22.86 -0.37 5.96
N TRP A 131 -22.66 -0.07 4.66
CA TRP A 131 -22.91 1.27 4.13
C TRP A 131 -24.38 1.71 4.22
N PHE A 132 -25.32 0.78 4.01
CA PHE A 132 -26.74 1.03 4.21
C PHE A 132 -27.03 1.44 5.67
N GLN A 133 -26.55 0.65 6.63
CA GLN A 133 -26.72 0.92 8.06
C GLN A 133 -26.08 2.24 8.52
N LYS A 134 -24.94 2.62 7.93
CA LYS A 134 -24.26 3.90 8.22
C LYS A 134 -25.03 5.11 7.71
N ALA A 135 -25.73 4.95 6.59
CA ALA A 135 -26.44 6.02 5.93
C ALA A 135 -27.86 6.20 6.48
N ASP A 136 -28.51 5.11 6.89
CA ASP A 136 -29.79 5.09 7.60
C ASP A 136 -29.63 5.65 9.03
N LYS A 137 -29.67 6.99 9.14
CA LYS A 137 -29.43 7.69 10.40
C LYS A 137 -30.62 7.63 11.34
N ASN A 138 -31.83 7.62 10.78
CA ASN A 138 -33.07 7.55 11.55
C ASN A 138 -33.42 6.09 11.93
N ARG A 139 -32.69 5.10 11.40
CA ARG A 139 -32.85 3.66 11.64
C ARG A 139 -34.24 3.17 11.26
N ASP A 140 -34.82 3.75 10.21
CA ASP A 140 -36.16 3.38 9.74
C ASP A 140 -36.13 2.20 8.74
N GLY A 141 -34.93 1.70 8.42
CA GLY A 141 -34.72 0.59 7.50
C GLY A 141 -34.88 0.98 6.03
N ARG A 142 -34.92 2.28 5.73
CA ARG A 142 -35.05 2.86 4.39
C ARG A 142 -34.02 3.96 4.23
N MET A 143 -33.74 4.36 3.00
CA MET A 143 -32.88 5.51 2.74
C MET A 143 -33.57 6.59 1.94
N SER A 144 -33.73 7.75 2.56
CA SER A 144 -34.16 8.96 1.88
C SER A 144 -33.06 9.51 0.97
N PHE A 145 -33.43 10.33 -0.02
CA PHE A 145 -32.45 11.01 -0.87
C PHE A 145 -31.48 11.90 -0.06
N LYS A 146 -31.94 12.46 1.07
CA LYS A 146 -31.10 13.25 1.99
C LYS A 146 -30.00 12.38 2.63
N GLU A 147 -30.33 11.14 2.99
CA GLU A 147 -29.36 10.18 3.53
C GLU A 147 -28.39 9.69 2.47
N VAL A 148 -28.86 9.48 1.24
CA VAL A 148 -28.00 9.18 0.09
C VAL A 148 -26.98 10.29 -0.17
N ARG A 149 -27.38 11.56 -0.12
CA ARG A 149 -26.44 12.69 -0.23
C ARG A 149 -25.38 12.67 0.88
N GLN A 150 -25.76 12.31 2.09
CA GLN A 150 -24.83 12.22 3.21
C GLN A 150 -23.89 11.02 3.05
N LEU A 151 -24.39 9.90 2.55
CA LEU A 151 -23.63 8.69 2.24
C LEU A 151 -22.56 8.97 1.18
N LEU A 152 -22.89 9.66 0.09
CA LEU A 152 -21.93 10.03 -0.96
C LEU A 152 -20.75 10.82 -0.37
N LYS A 153 -21.03 11.80 0.49
CA LYS A 153 -19.97 12.58 1.19
C LYS A 153 -19.13 11.72 2.13
N MET A 154 -19.74 10.75 2.80
CA MET A 154 -19.02 9.79 3.66
C MET A 154 -18.12 8.87 2.83
N MET A 155 -18.54 8.49 1.64
CA MET A 155 -17.77 7.70 0.68
C MET A 155 -16.68 8.51 -0.05
N ASN A 156 -16.45 9.77 0.33
CA ASN A 156 -15.44 10.64 -0.31
C ASN A 156 -15.82 11.05 -1.75
N MET A 157 -17.11 11.36 -2.00
CA MET A 157 -17.62 11.82 -3.29
C MET A 157 -18.62 12.98 -3.13
N ASP A 158 -18.51 14.01 -3.97
CA ASP A 158 -19.57 15.01 -4.19
C ASP A 158 -20.09 14.85 -5.62
N MET A 159 -21.24 14.19 -5.75
CA MET A 159 -21.87 13.97 -7.05
C MET A 159 -22.83 15.12 -7.37
N ASN A 160 -22.95 15.44 -8.66
CA ASN A 160 -24.01 16.32 -9.16
C ASN A 160 -25.38 15.82 -8.66
N GLU A 161 -26.16 16.72 -8.06
CA GLU A 161 -27.44 16.39 -7.42
C GLU A 161 -28.46 15.78 -8.39
N ASP A 162 -28.51 16.25 -9.63
CA ASP A 162 -29.40 15.72 -10.66
C ASP A 162 -29.02 14.28 -11.06
N HIS A 163 -27.70 14.00 -11.14
CA HIS A 163 -27.22 12.66 -11.45
C HIS A 163 -27.45 11.69 -10.28
N ALA A 164 -27.19 12.13 -9.05
CA ALA A 164 -27.48 11.35 -7.85
C ALA A 164 -28.98 11.05 -7.72
N LEU A 165 -29.83 12.04 -8.01
CA LEU A 165 -31.28 11.89 -7.99
C LEU A 165 -31.75 10.93 -9.09
N TRP A 166 -31.17 10.99 -10.27
CA TRP A 166 -31.46 10.06 -11.35
C TRP A 166 -31.09 8.62 -10.98
N LEU A 167 -29.90 8.37 -10.43
CA LEU A 167 -29.49 7.05 -9.94
C LEU A 167 -30.42 6.54 -8.85
N PHE A 168 -30.81 7.42 -7.91
CA PHE A 168 -31.76 7.11 -6.84
C PHE A 168 -33.12 6.68 -7.41
N GLN A 169 -33.69 7.45 -8.32
CA GLN A 169 -34.98 7.16 -8.94
C GLN A 169 -34.95 5.89 -9.80
N MET A 170 -33.82 5.61 -10.46
CA MET A 170 -33.65 4.37 -11.21
C MET A 170 -33.61 3.13 -10.32
N ALA A 171 -33.10 3.28 -9.10
CA ALA A 171 -32.98 2.21 -8.12
C ALA A 171 -34.27 2.00 -7.30
N ASP A 172 -35.06 3.06 -7.06
CA ASP A 172 -36.37 3.03 -6.39
C ASP A 172 -37.44 2.39 -7.29
N ARG A 173 -37.40 1.06 -7.39
CA ARG A 173 -38.33 0.25 -8.19
C ARG A 173 -39.73 0.24 -7.60
N SER A 174 -39.84 0.39 -6.28
CA SER A 174 -41.08 0.49 -5.53
C SER A 174 -41.76 1.85 -5.68
N ALA A 175 -41.05 2.86 -6.19
CA ALA A 175 -41.48 4.26 -6.28
C ALA A 175 -41.92 4.81 -4.91
N SER A 176 -41.26 4.34 -3.84
CA SER A 176 -41.59 4.68 -2.45
C SER A 176 -41.08 6.08 -2.06
N GLY A 177 -40.17 6.66 -2.86
CA GLY A 177 -39.43 7.88 -2.51
C GLY A 177 -38.26 7.61 -1.54
N THR A 178 -37.96 6.34 -1.27
CA THR A 178 -36.89 5.84 -0.41
C THR A 178 -36.25 4.59 -1.03
N LEU A 179 -35.02 4.25 -0.69
CA LEU A 179 -34.40 2.99 -1.11
C LEU A 179 -34.47 1.97 0.03
N GLU A 180 -35.17 0.85 -0.22
CA GLU A 180 -35.13 -0.33 0.65
C GLU A 180 -33.88 -1.19 0.34
N GLY A 181 -33.56 -2.18 1.18
CA GLY A 181 -32.29 -2.91 1.10
C GLY A 181 -31.86 -3.42 -0.29
N GLU A 182 -32.77 -4.04 -1.05
CA GLU A 182 -32.47 -4.51 -2.42
C GLU A 182 -32.30 -3.35 -3.42
N GLU A 183 -33.09 -2.29 -3.29
CA GLU A 183 -33.01 -1.08 -4.11
C GLU A 183 -31.73 -0.31 -3.83
N PHE A 184 -31.27 -0.30 -2.57
CA PHE A 184 -29.97 0.26 -2.23
C PHE A 184 -28.83 -0.53 -2.86
N VAL A 185 -28.90 -1.86 -2.89
CA VAL A 185 -27.91 -2.68 -3.61
C VAL A 185 -27.89 -2.31 -5.09
N LEU A 186 -29.05 -2.07 -5.71
CA LEU A 186 -29.12 -1.61 -7.11
C LEU A 186 -28.49 -0.22 -7.29
N PHE A 187 -28.80 0.73 -6.41
CA PHE A 187 -28.19 2.06 -6.40
C PHE A 187 -26.66 1.98 -6.26
N TYR A 188 -26.18 1.19 -5.30
CA TYR A 188 -24.75 1.02 -5.04
C TYR A 188 -24.04 0.35 -6.21
N LYS A 189 -24.64 -0.67 -6.84
CA LYS A 189 -24.10 -1.31 -8.04
C LYS A 189 -24.00 -0.33 -9.22
N ALA A 190 -25.02 0.51 -9.41
CA ALA A 190 -24.97 1.56 -10.44
C ALA A 190 -23.88 2.60 -10.13
N LEU A 191 -23.71 2.97 -8.87
CA LEU A 191 -22.69 3.92 -8.41
C LEU A 191 -21.26 3.39 -8.58
N THR A 192 -21.06 2.09 -8.34
CA THR A 192 -19.74 1.41 -8.40
C THR A 192 -19.47 0.75 -9.74
N GLN A 193 -20.31 1.00 -10.73
CA GLN A 193 -20.12 0.49 -12.08
C GLN A 193 -18.83 1.04 -12.68
N ARG A 194 -18.03 0.17 -13.26
CA ARG A 194 -16.73 0.49 -13.85
C ARG A 194 -16.80 0.46 -15.37
N ASP A 195 -17.36 1.51 -15.97
CA ASP A 195 -17.55 1.59 -17.41
C ASP A 195 -16.23 1.49 -18.19
N GLU A 196 -15.12 1.97 -17.61
CA GLU A 196 -13.79 1.85 -18.21
C GLU A 196 -13.35 0.38 -18.32
N VAL A 197 -13.66 -0.45 -17.32
CA VAL A 197 -13.33 -1.89 -17.34
C VAL A 197 -14.32 -2.64 -18.22
N LEU A 198 -15.60 -2.28 -18.17
CA LEU A 198 -16.63 -2.85 -19.05
C LEU A 198 -16.33 -2.57 -20.52
N GLY A 199 -15.78 -1.39 -20.84
CA GLY A 199 -15.34 -1.05 -22.19
C GLY A 199 -14.26 -2.01 -22.70
N VAL A 200 -13.23 -2.27 -21.89
CA VAL A 200 -12.18 -3.25 -22.20
C VAL A 200 -12.76 -4.64 -22.38
N PHE A 201 -13.61 -5.08 -21.44
CA PHE A 201 -14.26 -6.40 -21.52
C PHE A 201 -15.09 -6.56 -22.80
N ARG A 202 -15.91 -5.56 -23.15
CA ARG A 202 -16.76 -5.58 -24.34
C ARG A 202 -15.97 -5.51 -25.65
N ALA A 203 -14.75 -4.98 -25.64
CA ALA A 203 -13.89 -4.97 -26.82
C ALA A 203 -13.47 -6.39 -27.24
N PHE A 204 -13.38 -7.32 -26.29
CA PHE A 204 -13.00 -8.72 -26.54
C PHE A 204 -14.20 -9.70 -26.50
N SER A 205 -15.31 -9.31 -25.87
CA SER A 205 -16.52 -10.12 -25.77
C SER A 205 -17.44 -9.93 -26.98
N ARG A 206 -17.60 -10.96 -27.83
CA ARG A 206 -18.51 -10.89 -28.98
C ARG A 206 -19.98 -10.73 -28.60
N ASP A 207 -20.42 -11.30 -27.48
CA ASP A 207 -21.80 -11.22 -27.00
C ASP A 207 -22.03 -10.11 -25.96
N GLY A 208 -20.96 -9.42 -25.56
CA GLY A 208 -20.95 -8.35 -24.56
C GLY A 208 -21.26 -8.81 -23.13
N LYS A 209 -21.36 -10.13 -22.87
CA LYS A 209 -21.80 -10.72 -21.60
C LYS A 209 -20.72 -11.60 -20.96
N LYS A 210 -19.90 -12.26 -21.77
CA LYS A 210 -18.88 -13.20 -21.30
C LYS A 210 -17.67 -13.22 -22.23
N LEU A 211 -16.52 -13.64 -21.70
CA LEU A 211 -15.34 -13.99 -22.50
C LEU A 211 -15.23 -15.51 -22.55
N THR A 212 -15.18 -16.06 -23.76
CA THR A 212 -14.74 -17.43 -23.99
C THR A 212 -13.24 -17.56 -23.74
N LEU A 213 -12.74 -18.79 -23.58
CA LEU A 213 -11.31 -19.05 -23.42
C LEU A 213 -10.46 -18.35 -24.51
N LEU A 214 -10.86 -18.45 -25.79
CA LEU A 214 -10.11 -17.86 -26.90
C LEU A 214 -10.14 -16.32 -26.85
N GLU A 215 -11.29 -15.71 -26.54
CA GLU A 215 -11.39 -14.25 -26.39
C GLU A 215 -10.56 -13.74 -25.21
N PHE A 216 -10.47 -14.51 -24.12
CA PHE A 216 -9.62 -14.15 -22.99
C PHE A 216 -8.13 -14.34 -23.31
N VAL A 217 -7.76 -15.36 -24.09
CA VAL A 217 -6.40 -15.51 -24.62
C VAL A 217 -6.03 -14.32 -25.50
N ASP A 218 -6.93 -13.88 -26.39
CA ASP A 218 -6.71 -12.70 -27.22
C ASP A 218 -6.45 -11.46 -26.36
N PHE A 219 -7.25 -11.23 -25.30
CA PHE A 219 -7.01 -10.14 -24.35
C PHE A 219 -5.64 -10.26 -23.65
N LEU A 220 -5.27 -11.44 -23.17
CA LEU A 220 -3.99 -11.65 -22.50
C LEU A 220 -2.80 -11.41 -23.45
N GLN A 221 -2.91 -11.81 -24.71
CA GLN A 221 -1.84 -11.63 -25.70
C GLN A 221 -1.75 -10.18 -26.20
N GLN A 222 -2.88 -9.55 -26.51
CA GLN A 222 -2.93 -8.24 -27.16
C GLN A 222 -2.81 -7.08 -26.19
N GLU A 223 -3.53 -7.13 -25.06
CA GLU A 223 -3.56 -6.03 -24.09
C GLU A 223 -2.60 -6.27 -22.91
N GLN A 224 -2.57 -7.48 -22.35
CA GLN A 224 -1.68 -7.79 -21.22
C GLN A 224 -0.24 -8.13 -21.64
N LEU A 225 -0.02 -8.32 -22.95
CA LEU A 225 1.25 -8.70 -23.58
C LEU A 225 1.88 -10.00 -23.01
N GLU A 226 1.03 -10.94 -22.59
CA GLU A 226 1.43 -12.29 -22.14
C GLU A 226 1.77 -13.16 -23.37
N ARG A 227 3.03 -13.59 -23.49
CA ARG A 227 3.53 -14.24 -24.72
C ARG A 227 3.56 -15.77 -24.68
N GLU A 228 3.94 -16.34 -23.54
CA GLU A 228 4.20 -17.78 -23.42
C GLU A 228 3.08 -18.50 -22.67
N ASN A 229 2.69 -19.68 -23.15
CA ASN A 229 1.66 -20.55 -22.53
C ASN A 229 0.37 -19.81 -22.17
N THR A 230 -0.04 -18.85 -23.01
CA THR A 230 -1.16 -17.95 -22.69
C THR A 230 -2.48 -18.68 -22.57
N GLN A 231 -2.66 -19.80 -23.28
CA GLN A 231 -3.87 -20.62 -23.21
C GLN A 231 -3.97 -21.36 -21.87
N GLU A 232 -2.87 -21.96 -21.41
CA GLU A 232 -2.79 -22.62 -20.10
C GLU A 232 -3.00 -21.60 -18.98
N LEU A 233 -2.35 -20.44 -19.09
CA LEU A 233 -2.53 -19.33 -18.16
C LEU A 233 -4.00 -18.87 -18.13
N ALA A 234 -4.64 -18.70 -19.28
CA ALA A 234 -6.05 -18.32 -19.36
C ALA A 234 -6.94 -19.34 -18.63
N MET A 235 -6.72 -20.64 -18.86
CA MET A 235 -7.48 -21.70 -18.17
C MET A 235 -7.29 -21.64 -16.65
N GLU A 236 -6.06 -21.45 -16.16
CA GLU A 236 -5.75 -21.34 -14.74
C GLU A 236 -6.45 -20.13 -14.10
N LEU A 237 -6.34 -18.96 -14.74
CA LEU A 237 -6.95 -17.72 -14.26
C LEU A 237 -8.48 -17.83 -14.24
N MET A 238 -9.10 -18.41 -15.28
CA MET A 238 -10.54 -18.62 -15.32
C MET A 238 -10.99 -19.61 -14.24
N ALA A 239 -10.23 -20.69 -14.01
CA ALA A 239 -10.53 -21.63 -12.94
C ALA A 239 -10.42 -20.99 -11.54
N ARG A 240 -9.51 -20.03 -11.37
CA ARG A 240 -9.25 -19.35 -10.09
C ARG A 240 -10.24 -18.22 -9.79
N TYR A 241 -10.58 -17.41 -10.79
CA TYR A 241 -11.29 -16.15 -10.59
C TYR A 241 -12.75 -16.14 -11.02
N GLU A 242 -13.21 -17.10 -11.84
CA GLU A 242 -14.62 -17.15 -12.23
C GLU A 242 -15.50 -17.59 -11.04
N PRO A 243 -16.41 -16.74 -10.53
CA PRO A 243 -17.21 -17.08 -9.37
C PRO A 243 -18.27 -18.14 -9.67
N SER A 244 -18.84 -18.17 -10.89
CA SER A 244 -19.87 -19.14 -11.25
C SER A 244 -19.27 -20.50 -11.60
N GLU A 245 -19.59 -21.53 -10.81
CA GLU A 245 -19.16 -22.92 -11.08
C GLU A 245 -19.58 -23.39 -12.47
N THR A 246 -20.78 -23.00 -12.92
CA THR A 246 -21.29 -23.35 -14.25
C THR A 246 -20.51 -22.69 -15.39
N ALA A 247 -20.07 -21.44 -15.20
CA ALA A 247 -19.25 -20.74 -16.19
C ALA A 247 -17.82 -21.30 -16.19
N ARG A 248 -17.28 -21.59 -15.01
CA ARG A 248 -15.97 -22.22 -14.83
C ARG A 248 -15.86 -23.58 -15.52
N ALA A 249 -16.87 -24.44 -15.34
CA ALA A 249 -16.93 -25.75 -16.00
C ALA A 249 -17.03 -25.67 -17.53
N ARG A 250 -17.46 -24.52 -18.07
CA ARG A 250 -17.54 -24.25 -19.51
C ARG A 250 -16.35 -23.49 -20.06
N HIS A 251 -15.34 -23.20 -19.23
CA HIS A 251 -14.22 -22.31 -19.57
C HIS A 251 -14.73 -20.98 -20.15
N VAL A 252 -15.57 -20.30 -19.38
CA VAL A 252 -16.10 -18.98 -19.67
C VAL A 252 -15.82 -18.04 -18.49
N LEU A 253 -15.42 -16.80 -18.77
CA LEU A 253 -15.19 -15.75 -17.78
C LEU A 253 -16.31 -14.70 -17.88
N SER A 254 -17.01 -14.50 -16.78
CA SER A 254 -17.99 -13.43 -16.61
C SER A 254 -17.30 -12.07 -16.38
N VAL A 255 -18.07 -10.99 -16.45
CA VAL A 255 -17.59 -9.64 -16.06
C VAL A 255 -17.05 -9.64 -14.63
N ASP A 256 -17.75 -10.31 -13.70
CA ASP A 256 -17.33 -10.40 -12.30
C ASP A 256 -16.02 -11.17 -12.17
N GLY A 257 -15.87 -12.29 -12.88
CA GLY A 257 -14.62 -13.04 -12.95
C GLY A 257 -13.47 -12.21 -13.53
N PHE A 258 -13.72 -11.40 -14.55
CA PHE A 258 -12.74 -10.50 -15.13
C PHE A 258 -12.32 -9.38 -14.16
N LEU A 259 -13.27 -8.81 -13.40
CA LEU A 259 -12.99 -7.85 -12.34
C LEU A 259 -12.21 -8.45 -11.17
N LEU A 260 -12.48 -9.71 -10.82
CA LEU A 260 -11.71 -10.45 -9.81
C LEU A 260 -10.28 -10.71 -10.27
N TYR A 261 -10.09 -11.11 -11.53
CA TYR A 261 -8.77 -11.24 -12.14
C TYR A 261 -7.98 -9.92 -12.12
N LEU A 262 -8.57 -8.80 -12.57
CA LEU A 262 -7.86 -7.52 -12.61
C LEU A 262 -7.45 -7.03 -11.20
N ARG A 263 -8.19 -7.40 -10.16
CA ARG A 263 -7.87 -7.10 -8.76
C ARG A 263 -6.95 -8.12 -8.09
N SER A 264 -6.59 -9.19 -8.78
CA SER A 264 -5.75 -10.26 -8.24
C SER A 264 -4.26 -9.90 -8.29
N PRO A 265 -3.38 -10.70 -7.66
CA PRO A 265 -1.94 -10.54 -7.83
C PRO A 265 -1.49 -10.51 -9.30
N GLU A 266 -2.12 -11.31 -10.18
CA GLU A 266 -1.83 -11.39 -11.61
C GLU A 266 -2.34 -10.18 -12.39
N GLY A 267 -3.39 -9.51 -11.89
CA GLY A 267 -3.86 -8.20 -12.37
C GLY A 267 -3.06 -7.00 -11.81
N SER A 268 -2.20 -7.23 -10.81
CA SER A 268 -1.35 -6.20 -10.23
C SER A 268 -0.30 -5.69 -11.22
N ILE A 269 0.06 -4.41 -11.10
CA ILE A 269 1.18 -3.81 -11.84
C ILE A 269 2.53 -4.47 -11.48
N PHE A 270 2.64 -4.99 -10.26
CA PHE A 270 3.83 -5.67 -9.78
C PHE A 270 3.85 -7.12 -10.24
N ASN A 271 4.93 -7.54 -10.91
CA ASN A 271 5.10 -8.90 -11.39
C ASN A 271 5.09 -9.93 -10.23
N PRO A 272 4.09 -10.83 -10.14
CA PRO A 272 4.01 -11.82 -9.07
C PRO A 272 5.21 -12.76 -9.00
N ALA A 273 5.86 -13.05 -10.14
CA ALA A 273 7.07 -13.87 -10.17
C ALA A 273 8.19 -13.24 -9.32
N HIS A 274 8.27 -11.91 -9.29
CA HIS A 274 9.24 -11.17 -8.49
C HIS A 274 8.86 -11.08 -7.00
N GLY A 275 7.65 -11.54 -6.63
CA GLY A 275 7.22 -11.71 -5.25
C GLY A 275 7.79 -12.97 -4.59
N THR A 276 8.52 -13.80 -5.32
CA THR A 276 9.23 -14.99 -4.84
C THR A 276 10.75 -14.82 -4.99
N LEU A 277 11.54 -15.71 -4.40
CA LEU A 277 12.99 -15.73 -4.59
C LEU A 277 13.29 -16.18 -6.03
N TYR A 278 13.81 -15.27 -6.86
CA TYR A 278 14.01 -15.52 -8.30
C TYR A 278 15.40 -15.12 -8.81
N GLN A 279 16.13 -14.28 -8.05
CA GLN A 279 17.46 -13.84 -8.43
C GLN A 279 18.52 -14.83 -7.98
N ASP A 280 19.67 -14.83 -8.66
CA ASP A 280 20.82 -15.63 -8.27
C ASP A 280 21.37 -15.16 -6.92
N MET A 281 21.21 -16.01 -5.90
CA MET A 281 21.67 -15.78 -4.53
C MET A 281 23.06 -16.37 -4.23
N THR A 282 23.80 -16.81 -5.26
CA THR A 282 25.13 -17.42 -5.13
C THR A 282 26.29 -16.47 -5.45
N GLN A 283 25.99 -15.25 -5.91
CA GLN A 283 27.01 -14.22 -6.18
C GLN A 283 27.69 -13.73 -4.89
N PRO A 284 28.88 -13.12 -4.96
CA PRO A 284 29.51 -12.44 -3.83
C PRO A 284 28.64 -11.35 -3.19
N LEU A 285 28.76 -11.11 -1.88
CA LEU A 285 27.95 -10.09 -1.17
C LEU A 285 28.06 -8.69 -1.78
N CYS A 286 29.23 -8.31 -2.30
CA CYS A 286 29.43 -7.03 -2.96
C CYS A 286 28.61 -6.86 -4.25
N HIS A 287 27.97 -7.92 -4.76
CA HIS A 287 27.12 -7.90 -5.94
C HIS A 287 25.64 -7.63 -5.65
N TYR A 288 25.23 -7.42 -4.39
CA TYR A 288 23.83 -7.14 -4.05
C TYR A 288 23.65 -5.75 -3.45
N PHE A 289 22.50 -5.13 -3.74
CA PHE A 289 21.91 -4.14 -2.86
C PHE A 289 21.31 -4.85 -1.65
N ILE A 290 21.54 -4.30 -0.45
CA ILE A 290 21.21 -4.94 0.82
C ILE A 290 20.37 -3.97 1.65
N SER A 291 19.16 -4.40 2.01
CA SER A 291 18.22 -3.63 2.81
C SER A 291 18.88 -3.27 4.15
N SER A 292 19.01 -1.97 4.41
CA SER A 292 19.85 -1.46 5.49
C SER A 292 19.13 -0.39 6.29
N SER A 293 19.22 -0.50 7.62
CA SER A 293 18.67 0.48 8.55
C SER A 293 19.78 1.23 9.29
N HIS A 294 19.48 2.46 9.66
CA HIS A 294 20.33 3.32 10.48
C HIS A 294 19.66 3.57 11.82
N ASN A 295 20.41 3.41 12.92
CA ASN A 295 19.92 3.55 14.29
C ASN A 295 18.59 2.81 14.53
N THR A 296 18.52 1.54 14.13
CA THR A 296 17.36 0.64 14.22
C THR A 296 16.66 0.65 15.58
N TYR A 297 17.39 0.95 16.65
CA TYR A 297 16.87 1.04 17.99
C TYR A 297 15.94 2.25 18.22
N LEU A 298 16.03 3.31 17.42
CA LEU A 298 15.23 4.53 17.59
C LEU A 298 13.84 4.38 16.98
N LEU A 299 12.81 4.54 17.81
CA LEU A 299 11.41 4.61 17.35
C LEU A 299 10.96 6.05 16.99
N GLU A 300 11.72 7.08 17.35
CA GLU A 300 11.41 8.51 17.16
C GLU A 300 12.70 9.30 16.78
N ASP A 301 12.83 10.57 17.20
CA ASP A 301 13.94 11.49 16.84
C ASP A 301 15.31 11.12 17.43
N GLN A 302 16.40 11.49 16.76
CA GLN A 302 17.78 11.15 17.15
C GLN A 302 18.23 11.67 18.53
N LEU A 303 17.58 12.72 19.06
CA LEU A 303 17.98 13.38 20.31
C LEU A 303 17.09 13.03 21.52
N ARG A 304 15.86 12.54 21.29
CA ARG A 304 14.86 12.30 22.34
C ARG A 304 14.13 10.96 22.22
N GLY A 305 14.34 10.22 21.14
CA GLY A 305 13.69 8.93 20.90
C GLY A 305 14.18 7.85 21.86
N GLN A 306 13.26 7.01 22.32
CA GLN A 306 13.60 5.85 23.13
C GLN A 306 14.21 4.75 22.25
N SER A 307 15.27 4.11 22.76
CA SER A 307 15.80 2.87 22.21
C SER A 307 14.85 1.72 22.51
N SER A 308 14.49 0.91 21.52
CA SER A 308 13.64 -0.26 21.69
C SER A 308 14.06 -1.43 20.79
N ILE A 309 13.89 -2.64 21.31
CA ILE A 309 14.09 -3.89 20.60
C ILE A 309 13.01 -4.08 19.52
N GLU A 310 11.85 -3.47 19.68
CA GLU A 310 10.73 -3.55 18.73
C GLU A 310 11.10 -2.98 17.35
N GLY A 311 12.00 -1.99 17.31
CA GLY A 311 12.56 -1.48 16.05
C GLY A 311 13.28 -2.57 15.26
N TYR A 312 14.02 -3.46 15.94
CA TYR A 312 14.68 -4.60 15.31
C TYR A 312 13.67 -5.66 14.85
N ILE A 313 12.69 -6.00 15.69
CA ILE A 313 11.65 -6.99 15.38
C ILE A 313 10.89 -6.57 14.11
N ARG A 314 10.45 -5.31 14.04
CA ARG A 314 9.68 -4.78 12.89
C ARG A 314 10.45 -4.83 11.59
N ILE A 315 11.73 -4.47 11.59
CA ILE A 315 12.54 -4.51 10.37
C ILE A 315 12.69 -5.96 9.90
N ILE A 316 12.98 -6.89 10.82
CA ILE A 316 13.14 -8.31 10.50
C ILE A 316 11.82 -8.90 9.97
N GLU A 317 10.69 -8.62 10.61
CA GLU A 317 9.35 -9.07 10.18
C GLU A 317 8.95 -8.46 8.83
N SER A 318 9.23 -7.17 8.60
CA SER A 318 8.91 -6.49 7.34
C SER A 318 9.65 -7.05 6.12
N GLN A 319 10.81 -7.67 6.33
CA GLN A 319 11.60 -8.38 5.32
C GLN A 319 11.19 -9.85 5.15
N GLY A 320 10.02 -10.25 5.66
CA GLY A 320 9.45 -11.58 5.42
C GLY A 320 10.15 -12.74 6.15
N TRP A 321 10.97 -12.47 7.17
CA TRP A 321 11.60 -13.50 7.99
C TRP A 321 10.56 -14.29 8.80
N LYS A 322 10.35 -15.58 8.46
CA LYS A 322 9.39 -16.47 9.15
C LYS A 322 10.03 -17.61 9.96
N GLY A 323 11.27 -17.44 10.44
CA GLY A 323 11.96 -18.45 11.24
C GLY A 323 12.85 -19.39 10.41
N PRO A 324 13.50 -20.39 11.05
CA PRO A 324 14.83 -20.83 10.67
C PRO A 324 14.83 -21.77 9.48
N GLN A 325 15.03 -21.21 8.29
CA GLN A 325 15.85 -21.81 7.24
C GLN A 325 17.01 -20.85 6.99
N GLU A 326 18.23 -21.39 6.97
CA GLU A 326 19.51 -20.67 6.95
C GLU A 326 19.65 -19.75 5.72
N ILE A 327 19.22 -18.50 5.80
CA ILE A 327 19.63 -17.41 4.91
C ILE A 327 19.74 -16.13 5.76
N GLY A 328 20.91 -15.49 5.80
CA GLY A 328 21.30 -14.49 6.82
C GLY A 328 20.30 -13.37 7.12
N GLY A 329 20.04 -13.15 8.41
CA GLY A 329 19.33 -11.97 8.92
C GLY A 329 20.12 -10.65 8.73
N PRO A 330 19.56 -9.50 9.14
CA PRO A 330 20.21 -8.20 8.95
C PRO A 330 21.59 -8.17 9.59
N VAL A 331 22.56 -7.62 8.86
CA VAL A 331 23.93 -7.43 9.37
C VAL A 331 23.90 -6.37 10.47
N GLY A 332 23.97 -6.84 11.72
CA GLY A 332 24.22 -6.02 12.90
C GLY A 332 25.61 -5.37 12.86
N GLU A 333 25.71 -4.20 13.48
CA GLU A 333 26.81 -3.24 13.36
C GLU A 333 28.23 -3.83 13.51
N GLY A 334 29.07 -3.57 12.50
CA GLY A 334 30.52 -3.49 12.62
C GLY A 334 30.96 -2.06 12.32
N LEU A 335 31.60 -1.39 13.28
CA LEU A 335 32.08 -0.01 13.17
C LEU A 335 33.16 0.14 12.08
N ALA A 336 32.79 0.74 10.95
CA ALA A 336 33.71 1.43 10.06
C ALA A 336 33.26 2.90 9.95
N ARG A 337 33.95 3.78 10.68
CA ARG A 337 33.77 5.24 10.62
C ARG A 337 34.47 5.78 9.38
N LEU A 338 33.72 6.40 8.47
CA LEU A 338 34.24 7.44 7.59
C LEU A 338 33.52 8.74 7.95
N GLY A 339 34.31 9.71 8.41
CA GLY A 339 33.83 10.94 9.04
C GLY A 339 33.09 11.87 8.10
N SER A 340 32.10 12.54 8.69
CA SER A 340 31.50 13.83 8.36
C SER A 340 32.18 14.66 7.25
N HIS A 341 31.86 14.40 6.00
CA HIS A 341 31.99 15.38 4.92
C HIS A 341 30.80 15.23 3.98
N HIS A 342 30.30 16.33 3.40
CA HIS A 342 29.34 16.29 2.30
C HIS A 342 29.91 15.34 1.23
N LEU A 343 29.34 14.14 1.14
CA LEU A 343 29.82 13.11 0.23
C LEU A 343 29.32 13.47 -1.17
N ARG A 344 30.00 14.42 -1.80
CA ARG A 344 29.87 14.62 -3.24
C ARG A 344 30.55 13.42 -3.88
N LEU A 345 29.77 12.57 -4.54
CA LEU A 345 30.30 11.42 -5.27
C LEU A 345 31.41 11.91 -6.21
N PRO A 346 32.60 11.28 -6.22
CA PRO A 346 33.62 11.64 -7.18
C PRO A 346 33.06 11.40 -8.58
N PRO A 347 33.30 12.32 -9.54
CA PRO A 347 32.77 12.17 -10.89
C PRO A 347 33.32 10.91 -11.55
N GLY A 348 32.51 10.28 -12.40
CA GLY A 348 32.90 9.10 -13.16
C GLY A 348 32.59 7.76 -12.48
N ASN A 349 33.13 6.70 -13.07
CA ASN A 349 32.82 5.31 -12.72
C ASN A 349 33.68 4.72 -11.59
N ALA A 350 34.55 5.51 -10.95
CA ALA A 350 35.50 5.00 -9.96
C ALA A 350 34.80 4.34 -8.76
N PHE A 351 33.69 4.91 -8.31
CA PHE A 351 32.92 4.36 -7.19
C PHE A 351 32.13 3.10 -7.56
N ALA A 352 31.60 3.04 -8.79
CA ALA A 352 30.98 1.83 -9.32
C ALA A 352 31.98 0.66 -9.38
N ARG A 353 33.21 0.92 -9.84
CA ARG A 353 34.31 -0.08 -9.87
C ARG A 353 34.72 -0.54 -8.47
N HIS A 354 34.83 0.39 -7.52
CA HIS A 354 35.10 0.06 -6.12
C HIS A 354 34.03 -0.90 -5.56
N ASN A 355 32.76 -0.58 -5.78
CA ASN A 355 31.63 -1.36 -5.30
C ASN A 355 31.43 -2.70 -6.03
N ALA A 356 32.10 -2.96 -7.15
CA ALA A 356 32.12 -4.28 -7.76
C ALA A 356 32.89 -5.30 -6.89
N GLY A 357 33.96 -4.86 -6.20
CA GLY A 357 34.82 -5.73 -5.39
C GLY A 357 34.75 -5.52 -3.87
N GLN A 358 34.16 -4.42 -3.40
CA GLN A 358 34.14 -4.04 -1.98
C GLN A 358 32.73 -3.65 -1.51
N LEU A 359 32.49 -3.72 -0.20
CA LEU A 359 31.24 -3.29 0.43
C LEU A 359 31.34 -1.85 0.92
N THR A 360 30.36 -1.04 0.55
CA THR A 360 30.20 0.35 1.00
C THR A 360 28.91 0.50 1.81
N ARG A 361 29.05 1.09 3.01
CA ARG A 361 27.92 1.50 3.85
C ARG A 361 27.79 3.00 3.90
N ILE A 362 26.60 3.50 3.58
CA ILE A 362 26.22 4.91 3.65
C ILE A 362 25.18 5.09 4.74
N TYR A 363 25.22 6.20 5.47
CA TYR A 363 24.25 6.53 6.52
C TYR A 363 23.99 8.04 6.59
N PRO A 364 22.84 8.47 7.13
CA PRO A 364 22.48 9.89 7.23
C PRO A 364 23.50 10.67 8.07
N SER A 365 23.77 11.92 7.68
CA SER A 365 24.62 12.82 8.46
C SER A 365 24.05 13.08 9.85
N GLY A 366 24.91 13.16 10.87
CA GLY A 366 24.50 13.52 12.24
C GLY A 366 23.94 14.94 12.39
N LEU A 367 23.97 15.76 11.33
CA LEU A 367 23.29 17.06 11.26
C LEU A 367 21.76 16.91 11.07
N ARG A 368 21.28 15.74 10.64
CA ARG A 368 19.85 15.43 10.45
C ARG A 368 19.22 14.99 11.77
N THR A 369 19.11 15.94 12.69
CA THR A 369 18.60 15.71 14.06
C THR A 369 17.11 15.35 14.10
N ASP A 370 16.37 15.64 13.02
CA ASP A 370 14.98 15.27 12.77
C ASP A 370 14.81 13.85 12.21
N SER A 371 15.89 13.06 12.14
CA SER A 371 15.91 11.73 11.53
C SER A 371 15.48 11.72 10.05
N SER A 372 15.58 12.84 9.33
CA SER A 372 15.33 12.88 7.88
C SER A 372 16.28 11.96 7.09
N ASN A 373 15.81 11.46 5.95
CA ASN A 373 16.59 10.60 5.05
C ASN A 373 17.20 11.40 3.90
N TYR A 374 18.26 10.85 3.33
CA TYR A 374 18.84 11.28 2.05
C TYR A 374 18.27 10.39 0.94
N ASP A 375 18.33 10.85 -0.31
CA ASP A 375 17.89 10.04 -1.45
C ASP A 375 18.78 8.79 -1.60
N PRO A 376 18.26 7.56 -1.39
CA PRO A 376 19.06 6.36 -1.52
C PRO A 376 19.45 6.05 -2.97
N GLN A 377 18.70 6.56 -3.96
CA GLN A 377 18.91 6.26 -5.38
C GLN A 377 20.27 6.72 -5.86
N GLU A 378 20.74 7.89 -5.41
CA GLU A 378 22.07 8.41 -5.75
C GLU A 378 23.18 7.41 -5.40
N MET A 379 23.02 6.70 -4.27
CA MET A 379 24.00 5.73 -3.78
C MET A 379 23.85 4.37 -4.49
N TRP A 380 22.63 3.94 -4.81
CA TRP A 380 22.41 2.72 -5.59
C TRP A 380 22.91 2.86 -7.04
N ASN A 381 22.82 4.05 -7.63
CA ASN A 381 23.33 4.33 -8.97
C ASN A 381 24.83 4.01 -9.12
N VAL A 382 25.61 4.23 -8.06
CA VAL A 382 27.05 3.92 -7.99
C VAL A 382 27.34 2.55 -7.37
N GLY A 383 26.33 1.71 -7.13
CA GLY A 383 26.50 0.34 -6.68
C GLY A 383 26.73 0.14 -5.18
N CYS A 384 26.50 1.15 -4.34
CA CYS A 384 26.58 1.00 -2.88
C CYS A 384 25.59 -0.06 -2.38
N GLN A 385 26.05 -0.98 -1.53
CA GLN A 385 25.26 -2.11 -1.09
C GLN A 385 24.42 -1.77 0.13
N LEU A 386 25.04 -1.15 1.14
CA LEU A 386 24.45 -0.91 2.46
C LEU A 386 24.02 0.56 2.59
N VAL A 387 22.98 0.96 1.88
CA VAL A 387 22.44 2.34 1.90
C VAL A 387 21.46 2.46 3.06
N ALA A 388 21.97 2.79 4.25
CA ALA A 388 21.19 2.77 5.48
C ALA A 388 20.30 4.02 5.62
N LEU A 389 19.03 3.80 5.97
CA LEU A 389 18.02 4.85 6.19
C LEU A 389 17.42 4.76 7.60
N ASN A 390 16.91 5.90 8.10
CA ASN A 390 16.11 5.98 9.32
C ASN A 390 14.71 5.44 9.02
N VAL A 391 14.47 4.15 9.33
CA VAL A 391 13.24 3.44 8.94
C VAL A 391 11.97 3.94 9.63
N GLN A 392 12.10 4.64 10.76
CA GLN A 392 11.00 5.25 11.49
C GLN A 392 10.45 6.49 10.77
N THR A 393 11.25 7.10 9.89
CA THR A 393 10.89 8.32 9.18
C THR A 393 10.22 7.98 7.85
N ALA A 394 8.90 8.00 7.85
CA ALA A 394 8.10 7.86 6.63
C ALA A 394 8.37 9.01 5.65
N GLY A 395 8.48 8.71 4.36
CA GLY A 395 8.83 9.67 3.32
C GLY A 395 9.18 9.00 2.01
N ALA A 396 9.45 9.81 0.98
CA ALA A 396 9.76 9.31 -0.36
C ALA A 396 10.97 8.37 -0.36
N GLU A 397 11.99 8.67 0.44
CA GLU A 397 13.22 7.88 0.54
C GLU A 397 12.93 6.45 1.06
N MET A 398 12.03 6.34 2.04
CA MET A 398 11.60 5.05 2.55
C MET A 398 10.64 4.33 1.60
N ASP A 399 9.82 5.07 0.84
CA ASP A 399 8.99 4.49 -0.24
C ASP A 399 9.88 3.84 -1.32
N LEU A 400 10.99 4.50 -1.70
CA LEU A 400 11.97 3.97 -2.64
C LEU A 400 12.64 2.68 -2.11
N SER A 401 13.05 2.69 -0.85
CA SER A 401 13.62 1.51 -0.19
C SER A 401 12.65 0.34 -0.15
N ASP A 402 11.41 0.55 0.31
CA ASP A 402 10.40 -0.51 0.32
C ASP A 402 10.07 -1.00 -1.09
N GLY A 403 10.02 -0.09 -2.06
CA GLY A 403 9.79 -0.43 -3.46
C GLY A 403 10.88 -1.34 -4.01
N LEU A 404 12.16 -0.96 -3.84
CA LEU A 404 13.29 -1.74 -4.31
C LEU A 404 13.33 -3.14 -3.67
N PHE A 405 13.17 -3.23 -2.35
CA PHE A 405 13.27 -4.48 -1.59
C PHE A 405 11.97 -5.29 -1.51
N ARG A 406 10.89 -4.84 -2.18
CA ARG A 406 9.67 -5.64 -2.32
C ARG A 406 9.87 -6.87 -3.21
N GLN A 407 10.82 -6.81 -4.12
CA GLN A 407 11.12 -7.89 -5.05
C GLN A 407 11.93 -9.01 -4.38
N ASN A 408 12.16 -10.08 -5.13
CA ASN A 408 12.99 -11.21 -4.73
C ASN A 408 12.53 -11.87 -3.43
N GLY A 409 11.22 -12.03 -3.26
CA GLY A 409 10.65 -12.65 -2.07
C GLY A 409 10.75 -11.79 -0.81
N ARG A 410 11.03 -10.49 -0.95
CA ARG A 410 11.31 -9.55 0.15
C ARG A 410 12.49 -9.96 1.03
N CYS A 411 13.40 -10.78 0.53
CA CYS A 411 14.49 -11.36 1.32
C CYS A 411 15.54 -10.34 1.82
N GLY A 412 15.40 -9.06 1.45
CA GLY A 412 16.35 -7.99 1.81
C GLY A 412 17.56 -7.87 0.88
N TYR A 413 17.69 -8.73 -0.13
CA TYR A 413 18.79 -8.72 -1.10
C TYR A 413 18.28 -8.59 -2.53
N VAL A 414 18.87 -7.68 -3.29
CA VAL A 414 18.60 -7.49 -4.71
C VAL A 414 19.91 -7.51 -5.48
N LEU A 415 20.06 -8.43 -6.41
CA LEU A 415 21.25 -8.56 -7.25
C LEU A 415 21.44 -7.30 -8.12
N LYS A 416 22.66 -6.75 -8.09
CA LYS A 416 23.01 -5.58 -8.91
C LYS A 416 23.03 -5.93 -10.40
N PRO A 417 22.72 -4.97 -11.29
CA PRO A 417 22.89 -5.13 -12.73
C PRO A 417 24.32 -5.57 -13.07
N ALA A 418 24.48 -6.33 -14.15
CA ALA A 418 25.78 -6.91 -14.55
C ALA A 418 26.90 -5.86 -14.63
N PHE A 419 26.61 -4.68 -15.18
CA PHE A 419 27.56 -3.58 -15.29
C PHE A 419 28.00 -2.94 -13.96
N LEU A 420 27.30 -3.18 -12.84
CA LEU A 420 27.73 -2.78 -11.48
C LEU A 420 28.40 -3.91 -10.69
N ARG A 421 28.53 -5.09 -11.31
CA ARG A 421 29.27 -6.25 -10.78
C ARG A 421 30.62 -6.42 -11.47
N ASP A 422 30.83 -5.77 -12.61
CA ASP A 422 32.09 -5.78 -13.34
C ASP A 422 33.07 -4.72 -12.80
N ALA A 423 34.23 -5.17 -12.31
CA ALA A 423 35.31 -4.29 -11.87
C ALA A 423 35.93 -3.46 -13.01
N GLY A 424 35.78 -3.93 -14.27
CA GLY A 424 36.19 -3.25 -15.49
C GLY A 424 35.16 -2.26 -16.04
N THR A 425 34.04 -2.06 -15.35
CA THR A 425 32.90 -1.31 -15.89
C THR A 425 33.28 0.08 -16.41
N ALA A 426 32.72 0.42 -17.57
CA ALA A 426 32.76 1.79 -18.11
C ALA A 426 31.58 2.63 -17.60
N PHE A 427 30.57 2.00 -16.98
CA PHE A 427 29.32 2.64 -16.61
C PHE A 427 29.52 3.82 -15.66
N ASP A 428 29.07 4.98 -16.10
CA ASP A 428 29.00 6.23 -15.38
C ASP A 428 27.51 6.62 -15.23
N PRO A 429 27.00 6.77 -14.00
CA PRO A 429 25.63 7.22 -13.77
C PRO A 429 25.30 8.57 -14.42
N ASP A 430 26.28 9.47 -14.57
CA ASP A 430 26.09 10.78 -15.18
C ASP A 430 26.08 10.71 -16.73
N ASP A 431 26.55 9.61 -17.31
CA ASP A 431 26.49 9.34 -18.75
C ASP A 431 25.93 7.93 -19.05
N PRO A 432 24.60 7.77 -19.15
CA PRO A 432 23.96 6.48 -19.45
C PRO A 432 24.45 5.79 -20.73
N ARG A 433 25.06 6.52 -21.68
CA ARG A 433 25.60 5.96 -22.93
C ARG A 433 26.85 5.13 -22.70
N SER A 434 27.52 5.32 -21.56
CA SER A 434 28.66 4.50 -21.13
C SER A 434 28.29 3.03 -20.88
N ARG A 435 26.99 2.71 -20.78
CA ARG A 435 26.48 1.34 -20.64
C ARG A 435 26.69 0.53 -21.92
N ALA A 436 27.43 -0.57 -21.82
CA ALA A 436 27.78 -1.41 -22.97
C ALA A 436 26.55 -1.97 -23.72
N GLU A 437 25.50 -2.36 -23.01
CA GLU A 437 24.33 -3.07 -23.57
C GLU A 437 23.00 -2.41 -23.16
N GLY A 438 21.97 -2.53 -24.02
CA GLY A 438 20.62 -1.99 -23.80
C GLY A 438 20.39 -0.55 -24.28
N GLY A 439 19.26 -0.31 -24.96
CA GLY A 439 18.81 1.02 -25.37
C GLY A 439 17.96 1.73 -24.31
N PRO A 440 17.60 3.00 -24.51
CA PRO A 440 16.58 3.65 -23.69
C PRO A 440 15.22 3.01 -23.94
N TRP A 441 14.34 3.08 -22.95
CA TRP A 441 12.99 2.56 -23.00
C TRP A 441 11.99 3.71 -22.93
N ARG A 442 10.89 3.58 -23.66
CA ARG A 442 9.70 4.41 -23.50
C ARG A 442 8.76 3.69 -22.54
N LEU A 443 8.37 4.40 -21.48
CA LEU A 443 7.33 3.98 -20.56
C LEU A 443 6.17 4.97 -20.69
N ALA A 444 5.01 4.50 -21.12
CA ALA A 444 3.79 5.31 -21.13
C ALA A 444 2.80 4.70 -20.14
N ILE A 445 2.37 5.51 -19.17
CA ILE A 445 1.40 5.11 -18.15
C ILE A 445 0.14 5.93 -18.37
N GLN A 446 -0.92 5.27 -18.82
CA GLN A 446 -2.24 5.86 -18.84
C GLN A 446 -2.89 5.68 -17.48
N VAL A 447 -3.10 6.77 -16.76
CA VAL A 447 -3.85 6.79 -15.50
C VAL A 447 -5.33 6.89 -15.85
N ILE A 448 -6.07 5.79 -15.70
CA ILE A 448 -7.46 5.70 -16.19
C ILE A 448 -8.42 6.14 -15.10
N SER A 449 -8.37 5.49 -13.94
CA SER A 449 -9.27 5.76 -12.81
C SER A 449 -8.65 5.38 -11.46
N GLY A 450 -9.23 5.90 -10.39
CA GLY A 450 -8.91 5.54 -9.01
C GLY A 450 -10.12 4.91 -8.35
N GLN A 451 -9.90 4.15 -7.27
CA GLN A 451 -10.95 3.52 -6.49
C GLN A 451 -10.70 3.79 -5.02
N GLN A 452 -11.72 4.28 -4.32
CA GLN A 452 -11.83 4.40 -2.87
C GLN A 452 -10.57 5.00 -2.22
N LEU A 453 -10.09 6.11 -2.77
CA LEU A 453 -8.98 6.88 -2.23
C LEU A 453 -9.33 7.39 -0.83
N PRO A 454 -8.41 7.26 0.16
CA PRO A 454 -8.70 7.66 1.52
C PRO A 454 -8.84 9.18 1.62
N LYS A 455 -9.56 9.64 2.65
CA LYS A 455 -9.54 11.05 3.05
C LYS A 455 -8.19 11.39 3.66
N VAL A 456 -7.73 12.63 3.48
CA VAL A 456 -6.52 13.14 4.13
C VAL A 456 -6.69 13.10 5.65
N ALA A 457 -5.66 12.66 6.37
CA ALA A 457 -5.68 12.59 7.82
C ALA A 457 -5.94 13.97 8.46
N ASN A 458 -6.80 14.00 9.49
CA ASN A 458 -7.23 15.23 10.19
C ASN A 458 -8.07 16.22 9.36
N SER A 459 -8.49 15.83 8.15
CA SER A 459 -9.49 16.61 7.40
C SER A 459 -10.86 16.56 8.09
N LYS A 460 -11.72 17.54 7.79
CA LYS A 460 -13.10 17.56 8.28
C LYS A 460 -13.84 16.31 7.75
N PRO A 461 -14.78 15.71 8.49
CA PRO A 461 -15.54 14.55 8.00
C PRO A 461 -16.28 14.81 6.66
N SER A 462 -16.65 16.07 6.42
CA SER A 462 -17.30 16.52 5.18
C SER A 462 -16.33 16.88 4.05
N ALA A 463 -15.02 16.90 4.31
CA ALA A 463 -14.01 17.17 3.29
C ALA A 463 -13.98 16.02 2.30
N ILE A 464 -13.82 16.36 1.04
CA ILE A 464 -13.69 15.42 -0.07
C ILE A 464 -12.42 15.78 -0.79
N VAL A 465 -11.63 14.77 -1.14
CA VAL A 465 -10.35 15.00 -1.79
C VAL A 465 -10.57 15.39 -3.25
N ASP A 466 -9.67 16.22 -3.75
CA ASP A 466 -9.51 16.64 -5.13
C ASP A 466 -8.32 15.88 -5.75
N PRO A 467 -8.44 14.58 -6.08
CA PRO A 467 -7.25 13.76 -6.29
C PRO A 467 -6.58 14.05 -7.63
N LEU A 468 -5.26 14.13 -7.60
CA LEU A 468 -4.37 14.01 -8.76
C LEU A 468 -3.41 12.85 -8.56
N VAL A 469 -2.91 12.29 -9.68
CA VAL A 469 -1.92 11.23 -9.67
C VAL A 469 -0.62 11.75 -10.26
N ARG A 470 0.44 11.72 -9.47
CA ARG A 470 1.82 11.97 -9.91
C ARG A 470 2.57 10.66 -10.06
N VAL A 471 3.23 10.50 -11.21
CA VAL A 471 4.16 9.41 -11.48
C VAL A 471 5.56 9.97 -11.55
N GLU A 472 6.46 9.38 -10.78
CA GLU A 472 7.87 9.75 -10.67
C GLU A 472 8.75 8.58 -11.10
N ILE A 473 9.80 8.87 -11.86
CA ILE A 473 10.88 7.95 -12.20
C ILE A 473 12.10 8.36 -11.39
N HIS A 474 12.61 7.44 -10.59
CA HIS A 474 13.82 7.58 -9.79
C HIS A 474 14.87 6.63 -10.34
N GLY A 475 16.07 7.13 -10.64
CA GLY A 475 17.10 6.33 -11.31
C GLY A 475 18.41 7.12 -11.40
N VAL A 476 19.18 6.87 -12.45
CA VAL A 476 20.29 7.75 -12.83
C VAL A 476 19.80 9.19 -13.07
N PRO A 477 20.64 10.23 -12.94
CA PRO A 477 20.23 11.62 -13.14
C PRO A 477 19.46 11.90 -14.45
N ALA A 478 19.82 11.21 -15.54
CA ALA A 478 19.13 11.34 -16.83
C ALA A 478 17.71 10.75 -16.88
N ASP A 479 17.37 9.88 -15.92
CA ASP A 479 16.06 9.21 -15.82
C ASP A 479 15.12 9.89 -14.83
N GLN A 480 15.65 10.77 -13.97
CA GLN A 480 14.84 11.50 -13.00
C GLN A 480 13.79 12.37 -13.69
N ALA A 481 12.53 11.97 -13.54
CA ALA A 481 11.40 12.62 -14.21
C ALA A 481 10.14 12.53 -13.35
N ARG A 482 9.28 13.53 -13.43
CA ARG A 482 7.95 13.51 -12.81
C ARG A 482 6.90 14.07 -13.76
N ARG A 483 5.73 13.44 -13.78
CA ARG A 483 4.54 13.94 -14.49
C ARG A 483 3.30 13.69 -13.65
N GLU A 484 2.28 14.48 -13.86
CA GLU A 484 1.03 14.40 -13.11
C GLU A 484 -0.17 14.57 -14.02
N THR A 485 -1.30 14.00 -13.60
CA THR A 485 -2.61 14.22 -14.21
C THR A 485 -3.18 15.57 -13.77
N GLN A 486 -4.27 16.01 -14.40
CA GLN A 486 -5.15 17.00 -13.79
C GLN A 486 -5.75 16.45 -12.49
N TYR A 487 -6.19 17.35 -11.61
CA TYR A 487 -6.97 16.96 -10.44
C TYR A 487 -8.44 16.72 -10.84
N VAL A 488 -9.11 15.80 -10.16
CA VAL A 488 -10.56 15.62 -10.26
C VAL A 488 -11.21 16.32 -9.08
N GLU A 489 -12.16 17.21 -9.33
CA GLU A 489 -12.82 17.96 -8.26
C GLU A 489 -13.79 17.07 -7.46
N ASN A 490 -13.64 17.07 -6.14
CA ASN A 490 -14.48 16.45 -5.12
C ASN A 490 -14.86 14.98 -5.41
N ASN A 491 -13.92 14.15 -5.87
CA ASN A 491 -14.18 12.73 -6.09
C ASN A 491 -12.98 11.86 -5.72
N GLY A 492 -12.91 11.43 -4.46
CA GLY A 492 -11.98 10.38 -4.01
C GLY A 492 -12.53 8.96 -4.12
N PHE A 493 -13.81 8.76 -4.42
CA PHE A 493 -14.41 7.42 -4.44
C PHE A 493 -14.13 6.66 -5.75
N ASN A 494 -14.29 7.30 -6.89
CA ASN A 494 -14.05 6.70 -8.20
C ASN A 494 -13.60 7.73 -9.26
N PRO A 495 -12.56 8.55 -9.00
CA PRO A 495 -12.08 9.53 -9.97
C PRO A 495 -11.66 8.87 -11.29
N SER A 496 -11.85 9.58 -12.40
CA SER A 496 -11.38 9.16 -13.72
C SER A 496 -10.61 10.30 -14.37
N TRP A 497 -9.44 9.96 -14.93
CA TRP A 497 -8.54 10.90 -15.60
C TRP A 497 -8.41 10.59 -17.09
N GLY A 498 -8.10 9.34 -17.43
CA GLY A 498 -7.87 8.92 -18.82
C GLY A 498 -6.59 9.49 -19.46
N GLU A 499 -5.68 10.05 -18.67
CA GLU A 499 -4.49 10.78 -19.14
C GLU A 499 -3.27 9.88 -19.28
N THR A 500 -2.49 10.05 -20.35
CA THR A 500 -1.24 9.29 -20.60
C THR A 500 0.00 10.12 -20.25
N LEU A 501 0.82 9.59 -19.35
CA LEU A 501 2.07 10.18 -18.88
C LEU A 501 3.27 9.44 -19.51
N PRO A 502 4.01 10.06 -20.45
CA PRO A 502 5.15 9.42 -21.13
C PRO A 502 6.50 9.71 -20.46
N PHE A 503 7.34 8.68 -20.35
CA PHE A 503 8.67 8.74 -19.77
C PHE A 503 9.69 8.09 -20.71
N LYS A 504 10.93 8.56 -20.63
CA LYS A 504 12.09 7.96 -21.29
C LYS A 504 13.06 7.52 -20.20
N VAL A 505 13.41 6.24 -20.18
CA VAL A 505 14.23 5.60 -19.15
C VAL A 505 15.47 4.99 -19.80
N HIS A 506 16.65 5.52 -19.54
CA HIS A 506 17.92 5.13 -20.16
C HIS A 506 18.54 3.92 -19.49
N VAL A 507 18.38 3.78 -18.17
CA VAL A 507 18.94 2.67 -17.36
C VAL A 507 17.81 2.01 -16.55
N PRO A 508 16.92 1.24 -17.22
CA PRO A 508 15.76 0.62 -16.57
C PRO A 508 16.14 -0.33 -15.42
N GLU A 509 17.34 -0.92 -15.44
CA GLU A 509 17.81 -1.83 -14.41
C GLU A 509 18.04 -1.15 -13.05
N LEU A 510 18.18 0.18 -13.02
CA LEU A 510 18.34 0.98 -11.82
C LEU A 510 17.11 1.85 -11.51
N ALA A 511 16.11 1.87 -12.40
CA ALA A 511 14.97 2.75 -12.28
C ALA A 511 13.88 2.17 -11.35
N LEU A 512 13.33 3.02 -10.49
CA LEU A 512 12.13 2.83 -9.69
C LEU A 512 11.02 3.72 -10.26
N VAL A 513 9.79 3.21 -10.27
CA VAL A 513 8.58 3.96 -10.63
C VAL A 513 7.75 4.15 -9.37
N ARG A 514 7.43 5.40 -9.05
CA ARG A 514 6.67 5.78 -7.86
C ARG A 514 5.40 6.50 -8.27
N PHE A 515 4.26 5.95 -7.85
CA PHE A 515 2.94 6.53 -7.96
C PHE A 515 2.63 7.27 -6.66
N VAL A 516 2.16 8.50 -6.75
CA VAL A 516 1.73 9.30 -5.61
C VAL A 516 0.37 9.87 -5.93
N VAL A 517 -0.58 9.68 -5.02
CA VAL A 517 -1.88 10.33 -5.05
C VAL A 517 -1.83 11.48 -4.06
N GLU A 518 -2.20 12.67 -4.52
CA GLU A 518 -2.26 13.88 -3.70
C GLU A 518 -3.64 14.52 -3.78
N ASP A 519 -4.04 15.20 -2.71
CA ASP A 519 -5.23 16.04 -2.62
C ASP A 519 -4.85 17.46 -3.01
N TYR A 520 -5.38 17.95 -4.13
CA TYR A 520 -5.03 19.25 -4.69
C TYR A 520 -5.51 20.40 -3.81
N ASP A 521 -4.62 21.33 -3.49
CA ASP A 521 -4.98 22.58 -2.79
C ASP A 521 -4.50 23.79 -3.59
N LYS A 522 -5.41 24.73 -3.87
CA LYS A 522 -5.09 25.99 -4.58
C LYS A 522 -4.25 26.94 -3.74
N ALA A 523 -4.36 26.89 -2.42
CA ALA A 523 -3.79 27.87 -1.50
C ALA A 523 -2.56 27.34 -0.74
N SER A 524 -2.34 26.03 -0.72
CA SER A 524 -1.24 25.40 0.01
C SER A 524 -0.57 24.29 -0.81
N ARG A 525 0.34 23.54 -0.18
CA ARG A 525 0.95 22.38 -0.84
C ARG A 525 -0.06 21.24 -0.78
N ASN A 526 -0.19 20.49 -1.88
CA ASN A 526 -1.04 19.31 -1.92
C ASN A 526 -0.75 18.36 -0.77
N ASP A 527 -1.82 17.82 -0.19
CA ASP A 527 -1.74 16.85 0.89
C ASP A 527 -1.50 15.45 0.33
N PHE A 528 -0.65 14.67 1.00
CA PHE A 528 -0.40 13.29 0.62
C PHE A 528 -1.62 12.41 0.92
N VAL A 529 -2.07 11.65 -0.07
CA VAL A 529 -3.17 10.68 0.07
C VAL A 529 -2.62 9.26 0.16
N ALA A 530 -1.86 8.82 -0.85
CA ALA A 530 -1.30 7.47 -0.91
C ALA A 530 -0.11 7.37 -1.86
N GLN A 531 0.64 6.27 -1.79
CA GLN A 531 1.75 5.99 -2.71
C GLN A 531 1.87 4.50 -3.06
N PHE A 532 2.56 4.21 -4.16
CA PHE A 532 3.09 2.88 -4.44
C PHE A 532 4.38 2.98 -5.25
N THR A 533 5.41 2.23 -4.87
CA THR A 533 6.71 2.24 -5.54
C THR A 533 7.14 0.82 -5.91
N LEU A 534 7.70 0.64 -7.11
CA LEU A 534 8.28 -0.62 -7.57
C LEU A 534 9.44 -0.42 -8.57
N PRO A 535 10.34 -1.41 -8.73
CA PRO A 535 11.37 -1.40 -9.78
C PRO A 535 10.74 -1.44 -11.17
N PHE A 536 11.34 -0.72 -12.13
CA PHE A 536 10.94 -0.76 -13.53
C PHE A 536 10.93 -2.20 -14.06
N ALA A 537 11.95 -3.00 -13.72
CA ALA A 537 12.05 -4.40 -14.11
C ALA A 537 10.91 -5.28 -13.54
N SER A 538 10.20 -4.81 -12.51
CA SER A 538 9.05 -5.52 -11.92
C SER A 538 7.69 -5.04 -12.45
N LEU A 539 7.66 -4.09 -13.40
CA LEU A 539 6.43 -3.64 -14.05
C LEU A 539 5.91 -4.71 -15.01
N LYS A 540 4.58 -4.91 -15.02
CA LYS A 540 3.87 -5.60 -16.10
C LYS A 540 3.19 -4.61 -17.03
N SER A 541 3.16 -4.91 -18.33
CA SER A 541 2.43 -4.14 -19.34
C SER A 541 0.92 -4.45 -19.33
N GLY A 542 0.11 -3.62 -19.97
CA GLY A 542 -1.35 -3.79 -20.09
C GLY A 542 -2.15 -3.11 -18.98
N TYR A 543 -3.43 -3.46 -18.88
CA TYR A 543 -4.33 -2.96 -17.83
C TYR A 543 -4.00 -3.59 -16.48
N ARG A 544 -3.61 -2.77 -15.51
CA ARG A 544 -3.12 -3.21 -14.20
C ARG A 544 -3.74 -2.39 -13.07
N HIS A 545 -3.88 -3.03 -11.91
CA HIS A 545 -4.16 -2.33 -10.66
C HIS A 545 -2.86 -1.98 -9.92
N VAL A 546 -2.79 -0.74 -9.44
CA VAL A 546 -1.77 -0.25 -8.50
C VAL A 546 -2.42 -0.19 -7.13
N HIS A 547 -2.13 -1.18 -6.27
CA HIS A 547 -2.69 -1.22 -4.92
C HIS A 547 -1.96 -0.24 -4.01
N LEU A 548 -2.68 0.78 -3.54
CA LEU A 548 -2.09 1.95 -2.89
C LEU A 548 -1.73 1.68 -1.42
N LEU A 549 -0.69 2.38 -0.96
CA LEU A 549 -0.15 2.32 0.39
C LEU A 549 -0.26 3.68 1.06
N SER A 550 -0.39 3.69 2.38
CA SER A 550 -0.35 4.89 3.21
C SER A 550 1.07 5.45 3.27
N LYS A 551 1.21 6.62 3.92
CA LYS A 551 2.49 7.30 4.12
C LYS A 551 3.54 6.41 4.82
N ASP A 552 3.10 5.52 5.71
CA ASP A 552 3.94 4.60 6.46
C ASP A 552 4.15 3.24 5.77
N GLY A 553 3.65 3.05 4.55
CA GLY A 553 3.81 1.83 3.75
C GLY A 553 2.75 0.76 3.98
N THR A 554 1.69 1.06 4.75
CA THR A 554 0.60 0.13 5.06
C THR A 554 -0.37 0.02 3.88
N ALA A 555 -0.81 -1.19 3.53
CA ALA A 555 -1.79 -1.38 2.48
C ALA A 555 -3.13 -0.73 2.86
N ILE A 556 -3.77 -0.03 1.91
CA ILE A 556 -5.06 0.61 2.13
C ILE A 556 -6.13 -0.10 1.28
N PRO A 557 -6.49 -1.36 1.52
CA PRO A 557 -7.55 -1.99 0.74
C PRO A 557 -8.88 -1.27 0.99
N PRO A 558 -9.73 -1.07 -0.04
CA PRO A 558 -9.59 -1.46 -1.46
C PRO A 558 -8.98 -0.36 -2.37
N SER A 559 -8.31 0.64 -1.81
CA SER A 559 -7.74 1.78 -2.53
C SER A 559 -6.74 1.35 -3.60
N SER A 560 -7.02 1.72 -4.86
CA SER A 560 -6.15 1.41 -5.99
C SER A 560 -6.28 2.42 -7.14
N LEU A 561 -5.29 2.41 -8.02
CA LEU A 561 -5.37 3.04 -9.34
C LEU A 561 -5.53 1.95 -10.40
N PHE A 562 -6.35 2.21 -11.40
CA PHE A 562 -6.43 1.41 -12.62
C PHE A 562 -5.67 2.14 -13.72
N VAL A 563 -4.65 1.48 -14.26
CA VAL A 563 -3.73 2.07 -15.23
C VAL A 563 -3.55 1.14 -16.43
N HIS A 564 -3.18 1.71 -17.57
CA HIS A 564 -2.68 0.93 -18.70
C HIS A 564 -1.19 1.27 -18.92
N VAL A 565 -0.34 0.24 -18.91
CA VAL A 565 1.12 0.38 -18.95
C VAL A 565 1.65 -0.10 -20.30
N GLN A 566 2.37 0.76 -21.00
CA GLN A 566 3.07 0.42 -22.23
C GLN A 566 4.56 0.61 -22.06
N ILE A 567 5.31 -0.45 -22.35
CA ILE A 567 6.77 -0.49 -22.26
C ILE A 567 7.32 -0.85 -23.62
N THR A 568 8.18 0.00 -24.19
CA THR A 568 8.76 -0.21 -25.53
C THR A 568 10.23 0.14 -25.53
N GLU A 569 11.07 -0.80 -25.94
CA GLU A 569 12.50 -0.53 -26.16
C GLU A 569 12.66 0.42 -27.35
N LEU A 570 13.46 1.48 -27.18
CA LEU A 570 13.79 2.41 -28.24
C LEU A 570 15.12 2.01 -28.89
N PRO A 571 15.28 2.27 -30.20
CA PRO A 571 16.56 2.10 -30.85
C PRO A 571 17.65 2.91 -30.14
N ARG A 572 18.86 2.37 -30.05
CA ARG A 572 20.02 3.16 -29.63
C ARG A 572 20.25 4.27 -30.67
N PRO A 573 20.45 5.52 -30.25
CA PRO A 573 20.98 6.54 -31.15
C PRO A 573 22.34 6.05 -31.66
N GLU A 574 22.55 6.12 -32.98
CA GLU A 574 23.82 5.78 -33.64
C GLU A 574 24.98 6.67 -33.17
#